data_AF-A0A973H143-F1
#
_entry.id   AF-A0A973H143-F1
#
_cell.length_a   1.000
_cell.length_b   1.000
_cell.length_c   1.000
_cell.angle_alpha   90.00
_cell.angle_beta   90.00
_cell.angle_gamma   90.00
#
_symmetry.space_group_name_H-M   'P 1'
#
loop_
_entity.id
_entity.type
_entity.pdbx_description
1 polymer ?
#
loop_
_entity_poly.entity_id
_entity_poly.type
_entity_poly.pdbx_seq_one_letter_code
_entity_poly.pdbx_strand_id
1 'polypeptide(L)'
;MYVDVPVTALYDEERQLLAPAAVERRRREFATGRVCARQALTALGVPSSGPLLRGPDGAPTWPDGVRGSITHCPGYRAAAVAFATDARALGIDAEPPGPLSPAA
;
A
#
# COMPACT_ATOMS: atom_id res chain seq x y z
N MET A 1 -6.26 -12.31 13.39
CA MET A 1 -4.95 -11.76 12.98
C MET A 1 -4.99 -11.60 11.47
N TYR A 2 -4.64 -10.44 10.93
CA TYR A 2 -4.66 -10.21 9.48
C TYR A 2 -3.52 -10.99 8.82
N VAL A 3 -3.78 -11.56 7.63
CA VAL A 3 -2.87 -12.49 6.95
C VAL A 3 -2.16 -11.77 5.81
N ASP A 4 -0.85 -11.97 5.71
CA ASP A 4 -0.07 -11.49 4.58
C ASP A 4 -0.30 -12.35 3.33
N VAL A 5 -0.41 -11.69 2.18
CA VAL A 5 -0.52 -12.38 0.89
C VAL A 5 0.88 -12.76 0.37
N PRO A 6 1.01 -13.84 -0.42
CA PRO A 6 2.27 -14.18 -1.04
C PRO A 6 2.67 -13.15 -2.11
N VAL A 7 3.96 -13.00 -2.37
CA VAL A 7 4.48 -12.12 -3.45
C VAL A 7 3.98 -12.50 -4.84
N THR A 8 3.48 -13.72 -5.02
CA THR A 8 2.85 -14.17 -6.28
C THR A 8 1.54 -13.45 -6.57
N ALA A 9 0.92 -12.80 -5.57
CA ALA A 9 -0.27 -11.96 -5.73
C ALA A 9 0.03 -10.57 -6.34
N LEU A 10 1.31 -10.21 -6.51
CA LEU A 10 1.72 -8.98 -7.20
C LEU A 10 1.71 -9.17 -8.72
N TYR A 11 1.51 -8.07 -9.44
CA TYR A 11 1.86 -8.00 -10.86
C TYR A 11 3.38 -8.10 -11.05
N ASP A 12 3.83 -8.53 -12.22
CA ASP A 12 5.27 -8.64 -12.51
C ASP A 12 5.99 -7.30 -12.38
N GLU A 13 5.37 -6.23 -12.84
CA GLU A 13 5.88 -4.87 -12.76
C GLU A 13 6.00 -4.39 -11.31
N GLU A 14 5.10 -4.82 -10.42
CA GLU A 14 5.20 -4.53 -8.98
C GLU A 14 6.29 -5.39 -8.33
N ARG A 15 6.41 -6.67 -8.72
CA ARG A 15 7.46 -7.57 -8.22
C ARG A 15 8.86 -7.02 -8.50
N GLN A 16 9.05 -6.41 -9.66
CA GLN A 16 10.32 -5.80 -10.06
C GLN A 16 10.74 -4.62 -9.17
N LEU A 17 9.81 -4.01 -8.42
CA LEU A 17 10.11 -2.92 -7.48
C LEU A 17 10.68 -3.42 -6.15
N LEU A 18 10.61 -4.73 -5.88
CA LEU A 18 11.24 -5.31 -4.71
C LEU A 18 12.75 -5.44 -4.96
N ALA A 19 13.55 -4.82 -4.08
CA ALA A 19 14.98 -5.03 -4.09
C ALA A 19 15.30 -6.54 -3.95
N PRO A 20 16.27 -7.09 -4.70
CA PRO A 20 16.63 -8.51 -4.59
C PRO A 20 16.93 -8.94 -3.15
N ALA A 21 17.61 -8.07 -2.39
CA ALA A 21 17.97 -8.29 -0.99
C ALA A 21 16.87 -7.93 0.02
N ALA A 22 15.65 -7.59 -0.41
CA ALA A 22 14.56 -7.29 0.51
C ALA A 22 14.24 -8.52 1.38
N VAL A 23 14.28 -8.33 2.70
CA VAL A 23 13.91 -9.36 3.68
C VAL A 23 12.44 -9.77 3.52
N GLU A 24 12.13 -11.00 3.92
CA GLU A 24 10.80 -11.60 3.73
C GLU A 24 9.66 -10.75 4.31
N ARG A 25 9.87 -10.17 5.49
CA ARG A 25 8.92 -9.24 6.11
C ARG A 25 8.56 -8.08 5.17
N ARG A 26 9.57 -7.44 4.56
CA ARG A 26 9.37 -6.30 3.66
C ARG A 26 8.64 -6.72 2.39
N ARG A 27 8.97 -7.90 1.86
CA ARG A 27 8.30 -8.48 0.68
C ARG A 27 6.80 -8.68 0.92
N ARG A 28 6.45 -9.25 2.08
CA ARG A 28 5.05 -9.45 2.50
C ARG A 28 4.31 -8.14 2.73
N GLU A 29 4.91 -7.20 3.45
CA GLU A 29 4.31 -5.87 3.68
C GLU A 29 4.01 -5.15 2.35
N PHE A 30 4.95 -5.19 1.41
CA PHE A 30 4.76 -4.60 0.09
C PHE A 30 3.66 -5.31 -0.72
N ALA A 31 3.68 -6.64 -0.75
CA ALA A 31 2.68 -7.45 -1.47
C ALA A 31 1.26 -7.21 -0.93
N THR A 32 1.08 -7.32 0.39
CA THR A 32 -0.22 -7.12 1.04
C THR A 32 -0.71 -5.69 0.88
N GLY A 33 0.16 -4.69 1.06
CA GLY A 33 -0.21 -3.28 0.86
C GLY A 33 -0.68 -2.99 -0.56
N ARG A 34 -0.03 -3.56 -1.58
CA ARG A 34 -0.45 -3.43 -2.99
C ARG A 34 -1.79 -4.11 -3.27
N VAL A 35 -2.04 -5.29 -2.69
CA VAL A 35 -3.35 -5.94 -2.78
C VAL A 35 -4.44 -5.10 -2.11
N CYS A 36 -4.20 -4.58 -0.91
CA CYS A 36 -5.15 -3.69 -0.23
C CYS A 36 -5.47 -2.45 -1.08
N ALA A 37 -4.46 -1.84 -1.69
CA ALA A 37 -4.64 -0.66 -2.55
C ALA A 37 -5.52 -0.98 -3.77
N ARG A 38 -5.29 -2.11 -4.44
CA ARG A 38 -6.14 -2.53 -5.56
C ARG A 38 -7.55 -2.89 -5.14
N GLN A 39 -7.73 -3.55 -4.00
CA GLN A 39 -9.06 -3.82 -3.45
C GLN A 39 -9.81 -2.52 -3.14
N ALA A 40 -9.12 -1.53 -2.57
CA ALA A 40 -9.70 -0.22 -2.29
C ALA A 40 -10.08 0.53 -3.58
N LEU A 41 -9.25 0.45 -4.63
CA LEU A 41 -9.57 1.00 -5.95
C LEU A 41 -10.80 0.34 -6.57
N THR A 42 -10.88 -0.99 -6.52
CA THR A 42 -12.08 -1.72 -6.97
C THR A 42 -13.31 -1.28 -6.20
N ALA A 43 -13.22 -1.12 -4.87
CA ALA A 43 -14.33 -0.66 -4.03
C ALA A 43 -14.73 0.81 -4.32
N LEU A 44 -13.78 1.66 -4.72
CA LEU A 44 -14.03 3.03 -5.18
C LEU A 44 -14.69 3.09 -6.57
N GLY A 45 -14.71 1.99 -7.32
CA GLY A 45 -15.25 1.93 -8.69
C GLY A 45 -14.20 2.04 -9.80
N VAL A 46 -12.91 1.78 -9.48
CA VAL A 46 -11.78 1.78 -10.42
C VAL A 46 -11.19 0.35 -10.54
N PRO A 47 -11.91 -0.61 -11.16
CA PRO A 47 -11.57 -2.04 -11.12
C PRO A 47 -10.36 -2.44 -11.98
N SER A 48 -9.86 -1.56 -12.85
CA SER A 48 -8.80 -1.85 -13.83
C SER A 48 -7.58 -0.95 -13.66
N SER A 49 -7.10 -0.77 -12.42
CA SER A 49 -5.95 0.10 -12.16
C SER A 49 -4.63 -0.39 -12.78
N GLY A 50 -4.52 -1.69 -13.05
CA GLY A 50 -3.24 -2.33 -13.40
C GLY A 50 -2.24 -2.31 -12.23
N PRO A 51 -0.94 -2.49 -12.49
CA PRO A 51 0.10 -2.47 -11.48
C PRO A 51 0.28 -1.07 -10.86
N LEU A 52 0.44 -0.99 -9.54
CA LEU A 52 0.70 0.27 -8.85
C LEU A 52 2.20 0.48 -8.66
N LEU A 53 2.82 1.20 -9.60
CA LEU A 53 4.26 1.43 -9.63
C LEU A 53 4.72 2.39 -8.53
N ARG A 54 6.04 2.55 -8.36
CA ARG A 54 6.61 3.50 -7.38
C ARG A 54 6.76 4.88 -8.04
N GLY A 55 6.16 5.89 -7.42
CA GLY A 55 6.31 7.30 -7.77
C GLY A 55 7.60 7.92 -7.19
N PRO A 56 7.88 9.19 -7.53
CA PRO A 56 9.14 9.86 -7.17
C PRO A 56 9.41 9.97 -5.67
N ASP A 57 8.34 10.03 -4.88
CA ASP A 57 8.33 10.14 -3.41
C ASP A 57 8.26 8.77 -2.71
N GLY A 58 8.33 7.68 -3.48
CA GLY A 58 8.24 6.31 -2.97
C GLY A 58 6.80 5.81 -2.78
N ALA A 59 5.80 6.70 -2.88
CA ALA A 59 4.39 6.34 -2.85
C ALA A 59 3.98 5.59 -4.13
N PRO A 60 2.85 4.86 -4.13
CA PRO A 60 2.33 4.27 -5.36
C PRO A 60 1.92 5.36 -6.37
N THR A 61 2.15 5.13 -7.65
CA THR A 61 1.50 5.90 -8.71
C THR A 61 0.03 5.50 -8.78
N TRP A 62 -0.85 6.38 -8.28
CA TRP A 62 -2.30 6.17 -8.32
C TRP A 62 -2.84 6.39 -9.73
N PRO A 63 -3.96 5.72 -10.11
CA PRO A 63 -4.67 6.03 -11.35
C PRO A 63 -5.06 7.50 -11.43
N ASP A 64 -5.21 7.99 -12.66
CA ASP A 64 -5.62 9.38 -12.92
C ASP A 64 -6.91 9.73 -12.17
N GLY A 65 -6.93 10.93 -11.57
CA GLY A 65 -8.07 11.39 -10.78
C GLY A 65 -8.21 10.72 -9.42
N VAL A 66 -7.30 9.84 -9.00
CA VAL A 66 -7.32 9.19 -7.68
C VAL A 66 -6.21 9.72 -6.77
N ARG A 67 -6.48 9.72 -5.47
CA ARG A 67 -5.51 9.89 -4.39
C ARG A 67 -5.54 8.67 -3.51
N GLY A 68 -4.41 8.33 -2.91
CA GLY A 68 -4.36 7.20 -2.01
C GLY A 68 -3.19 7.25 -1.04
N SER A 69 -3.30 6.43 0.00
CA SER A 69 -2.27 6.22 0.99
C SER A 69 -2.26 4.75 1.41
N ILE A 70 -1.08 4.23 1.72
CA ILE A 70 -0.88 2.86 2.20
C ILE A 70 -0.10 2.96 3.51
N THR A 71 -0.55 2.23 4.53
CA THR A 71 0.17 2.06 5.80
C THR A 71 0.37 0.59 6.11
N HIS A 72 1.42 0.29 6.87
CA HIS A 72 1.69 -1.03 7.39
C HIS A 72 2.37 -0.97 8.75
N CYS A 73 1.99 -1.86 9.64
CA CYS A 73 2.68 -2.10 10.89
C CYS A 73 2.64 -3.60 11.22
N PRO A 74 3.30 -4.05 12.31
CA PRO A 74 3.22 -5.44 12.73
C PRO A 74 1.76 -5.93 12.84
N GLY A 75 1.40 -6.88 11.98
CA GLY A 75 0.07 -7.49 11.98
C GLY A 75 -1.04 -6.68 11.30
N TYR A 76 -0.76 -5.54 10.67
CA TYR A 76 -1.77 -4.72 10.00
C TYR A 76 -1.24 -4.06 8.71
N ARG A 77 -2.06 -4.08 7.66
CA ARG A 77 -1.80 -3.41 6.39
C ARG A 77 -3.12 -2.86 5.88
N ALA A 78 -3.09 -1.64 5.37
CA ALA A 78 -4.28 -1.00 4.83
C ALA A 78 -3.93 -0.04 3.71
N ALA A 79 -4.93 0.24 2.89
CA ALA A 79 -4.89 1.29 1.91
C ALA A 79 -6.21 2.05 1.93
N ALA A 80 -6.15 3.35 1.73
CA ALA A 80 -7.30 4.20 1.54
C ALA A 80 -7.15 4.95 0.21
N VAL A 81 -8.25 5.11 -0.51
CA VAL A 81 -8.30 5.83 -1.79
C VAL A 81 -9.53 6.71 -1.85
N ALA A 82 -9.44 7.79 -2.62
CA ALA A 82 -10.56 8.70 -2.89
C ALA A 82 -10.38 9.36 -4.27
N PHE A 83 -11.47 9.83 -4.88
CA PHE A 83 -11.36 10.70 -6.04
C PHE A 83 -10.74 12.04 -5.64
N ALA A 84 -9.91 12.60 -6.51
CA ALA A 84 -9.27 13.90 -6.29
C ALA A 84 -10.28 15.06 -6.22
N THR A 85 -11.51 14.85 -6.70
CA THR A 85 -12.64 15.77 -6.54
C THR A 85 -13.17 15.82 -5.11
N ASP A 86 -13.04 14.71 -4.37
CA ASP A 86 -13.62 14.55 -3.04
C ASP A 86 -12.57 14.85 -1.95
N ALA A 87 -11.29 14.60 -2.25
CA ALA A 87 -10.19 14.84 -1.32
C ALA A 87 -8.96 15.43 -2.04
N ARG A 88 -8.49 16.59 -1.57
CA ARG A 88 -7.26 17.22 -2.06
C ARG A 88 -6.01 16.38 -1.77
N ALA A 89 -5.99 15.74 -0.60
CA ALA A 89 -4.93 14.85 -0.14
C ALA A 89 -5.52 13.78 0.78
N LEU A 90 -4.84 12.63 0.87
CA LEU A 90 -5.24 11.53 1.73
C LEU A 90 -4.00 10.91 2.37
N GLY A 91 -4.04 10.73 3.68
CA GLY A 91 -2.97 10.11 4.47
C GLY A 91 -3.59 9.23 5.54
N ILE A 92 -3.11 8.00 5.65
CA ILE A 92 -3.43 7.09 6.75
C ILE A 92 -2.14 6.61 7.39
N ASP A 93 -2.21 6.35 8.69
CA ASP A 93 -1.13 5.74 9.42
C ASP A 93 -1.68 4.76 10.45
N ALA A 94 -0.91 3.71 10.73
CA ALA A 94 -1.28 2.67 11.67
C ALA A 94 -0.04 2.23 12.44
N GLU A 95 -0.16 2.20 13.76
CA GLU A 95 0.89 1.73 14.66
C GLU A 95 0.29 0.76 15.69
N PRO A 96 1.06 -0.21 16.20
CA PRO A 96 0.62 -1.04 17.30
C PRO A 96 0.28 -0.16 18.51
N PRO A 97 -0.82 -0.45 19.24
CA PRO A 97 -1.14 0.29 20.44
C PRO A 97 -0.07 0.05 21.50
N GLY A 98 0.47 1.13 22.08
CA GLY A 98 1.48 1.04 23.12
C GLY A 98 2.08 2.40 23.46
N PRO A 99 2.85 2.48 24.55
CA PRO A 99 3.63 3.67 24.84
C PRO A 99 4.63 3.92 23.71
N LEU A 100 4.84 5.19 23.39
CA LEU A 100 5.92 5.57 22.49
C LEU A 100 7.26 5.23 23.14
N SER A 101 8.20 4.72 22.34
CA SER A 101 9.60 4.68 22.76
C SER A 101 10.04 6.10 23.12
N PRO A 102 10.90 6.27 24.15
CA PRO A 102 11.46 7.57 24.47
C PRO A 102 12.09 8.20 23.22
N ALA A 103 11.94 9.52 23.07
CA ALA A 103 12.66 10.25 22.01
C ALA A 103 14.17 10.02 22.18
N ALA A 104 14.83 9.66 21.08
CA ALA A 104 16.28 9.49 21.01
C ALA A 104 17.02 10.83 21.07
#